data_AF-A0A7V0JF61-F1
#
_entry.id   AF-A0A7V0JF61-F1
#
_cell.length_a   1.000
_cell.length_b   1.000
_cell.length_c   1.000
_cell.angle_alpha   90.00
_cell.angle_beta   90.00
_cell.angle_gamma   90.00
#
_symmetry.space_group_name_H-M   'P 1'
#
loop_
_entity.id
_entity.type
_entity.pdbx_description
1 polymer ?
#
loop_
_entity_poly.entity_id
_entity_poly.type
_entity_poly.pdbx_seq_one_letter_code
_entity_poly.pdbx_strand_id
1 'polypeptide(L)'
;MSKMDAVVPTKLSLDAKFKFRCHKGIKCFTMCCSNIEILLTPYDVVRLKKRLKMSSDDFLGMYTFMKIDKNSSHPHAILKMSDNEERTCPFLTDEGCTVYTDRPANCRYYPVGQGTIKKESG
;
A
#
# COMPACT_ATOMS: atom_id res chain seq x y z
N MET A 1 13.76 3.23 -25.97
CA MET A 1 12.30 3.03 -25.90
C MET A 1 11.82 3.70 -24.63
N SER A 2 10.89 4.64 -24.75
CA SER A 2 10.35 5.35 -23.58
C SER A 2 9.43 4.39 -22.81
N LYS A 3 9.53 4.37 -21.47
CA LYS A 3 8.70 3.49 -20.61
C LYS A 3 7.18 3.71 -20.74
N MET A 4 6.75 4.77 -21.42
CA MET A 4 5.34 5.17 -21.55
C MET A 4 4.65 4.68 -22.83
N ASP A 5 5.40 4.13 -23.80
CA ASP A 5 4.82 3.69 -25.09
C ASP A 5 3.85 2.50 -24.93
N ALA A 6 3.91 1.80 -23.79
CA ALA A 6 3.06 0.65 -23.47
C ALA A 6 1.76 1.00 -22.71
N VAL A 7 1.53 2.27 -22.37
CA VAL A 7 0.38 2.71 -21.56
C VAL A 7 -0.40 3.77 -22.33
N VAL A 8 -1.56 3.40 -22.87
CA VAL A 8 -2.47 4.35 -23.53
C VAL A 8 -3.17 5.21 -22.45
N PRO A 9 -2.91 6.52 -22.38
CA PRO A 9 -3.56 7.38 -21.38
C PRO A 9 -5.06 7.42 -21.63
N THR A 10 -5.84 6.88 -20.71
CA THR A 10 -7.31 6.84 -20.80
C THR A 10 -7.90 7.73 -19.71
N LYS A 11 -8.63 8.77 -20.10
CA LYS A 11 -9.34 9.63 -19.15
C LYS A 11 -10.62 8.93 -18.67
N LEU A 12 -10.68 8.61 -17.38
CA LEU A 12 -11.86 8.02 -16.75
C LEU A 12 -12.84 9.12 -16.30
N SER A 13 -14.13 8.91 -16.53
CA SER A 13 -15.21 9.73 -15.97
C SER A 13 -15.57 9.27 -14.54
N LEU A 14 -16.41 10.05 -13.83
CA LEU A 14 -16.89 9.67 -12.50
C LEU A 14 -17.72 8.38 -12.52
N ASP A 15 -18.42 8.10 -13.63
CA ASP A 15 -19.22 6.88 -13.82
C ASP A 15 -18.42 5.70 -14.36
N ALA A 16 -17.11 5.89 -14.62
CA ALA A 16 -16.28 4.84 -15.17
C ALA A 16 -16.15 3.69 -14.19
N LYS A 17 -16.41 2.47 -14.69
CA LYS A 17 -16.24 1.23 -13.92
C LYS A 17 -14.89 0.62 -14.27
N PHE A 18 -14.19 0.11 -13.27
CA PHE A 18 -12.99 -0.69 -13.46
C PHE A 18 -13.10 -1.99 -12.65
N LYS A 19 -12.47 -3.05 -13.14
CA LYS A 19 -12.33 -4.32 -12.42
C LYS A 19 -10.86 -4.57 -12.19
N PHE A 20 -10.49 -4.80 -10.95
CA PHE A 20 -9.13 -5.17 -10.59
C PHE A 20 -9.17 -6.29 -9.55
N ARG A 21 -8.29 -7.26 -9.72
CA ARG A 21 -8.05 -8.33 -8.74
C ARG A 21 -6.56 -8.61 -8.69
N CYS A 22 -5.97 -8.55 -7.50
CA CYS A 22 -4.62 -9.08 -7.29
C CYS A 22 -4.74 -10.56 -6.89
N HIS A 23 -4.11 -11.45 -7.66
CA HIS A 23 -4.13 -12.89 -7.44
C HIS A 23 -2.91 -13.57 -8.07
N LYS A 24 -2.59 -14.78 -7.62
CA LYS A 24 -1.56 -15.64 -8.23
C LYS A 24 -1.88 -15.84 -9.72
N GLY A 25 -0.88 -15.61 -10.58
CA GLY A 25 -1.02 -15.74 -12.04
C GLY A 25 -1.06 -14.44 -12.84
N ILE A 26 -1.09 -13.26 -12.20
CA ILE A 26 -0.83 -11.99 -12.90
C ILE A 26 0.65 -11.61 -12.80
N LYS A 27 1.17 -10.91 -13.82
CA LYS A 27 2.59 -10.53 -13.88
C LYS A 27 3.08 -9.72 -12.68
N CYS A 28 2.21 -8.89 -12.11
CA CYS A 28 2.55 -8.02 -10.98
C CYS A 28 2.20 -8.62 -9.61
N PHE A 29 1.84 -9.91 -9.52
CA PHE A 29 1.54 -10.54 -8.24
C PHE A 29 2.73 -10.36 -7.29
N THR A 30 2.45 -9.92 -6.05
CA THR A 30 3.41 -9.60 -4.97
C THR A 30 4.45 -8.50 -5.22
N MET A 31 4.67 -8.06 -6.46
CA MET A 31 5.70 -7.07 -6.80
C MET A 31 5.55 -5.72 -6.07
N CYS A 32 4.32 -5.28 -5.79
CA CYS A 32 4.10 -4.03 -5.06
C CYS A 32 4.24 -4.17 -3.53
N CYS A 33 4.41 -5.39 -3.01
CA CYS A 33 4.50 -5.66 -1.58
C CYS A 33 5.95 -5.61 -1.07
N SER A 34 6.80 -4.76 -1.66
CA SER A 34 8.22 -4.62 -1.33
C SER A 34 8.68 -3.18 -1.48
N ASN A 35 9.59 -2.74 -0.61
CA ASN A 35 10.26 -1.44 -0.66
C ASN A 35 9.31 -0.24 -0.88
N ILE A 36 8.19 -0.21 -0.14
CA ILE A 36 7.20 0.87 -0.18
C ILE A 36 6.98 1.48 1.21
N GLU A 37 6.67 2.77 1.24
CA GLU A 37 6.27 3.47 2.47
C GLU A 37 4.75 3.41 2.63
N ILE A 38 4.27 2.74 3.69
CA ILE A 38 2.85 2.62 4.00
C ILE A 38 2.55 3.40 5.27
N LEU A 39 1.99 4.58 5.12
CA LEU A 39 1.39 5.33 6.22
C LEU A 39 0.10 4.64 6.65
N LEU A 40 -0.01 4.35 7.95
CA LEU A 40 -1.19 3.74 8.54
C LEU A 40 -2.08 4.80 9.16
N THR A 41 -3.34 4.84 8.75
CA THR A 41 -4.36 5.60 9.46
C THR A 41 -4.72 4.92 10.78
N PRO A 42 -5.34 5.62 11.74
CA PRO A 42 -5.87 4.97 12.95
C PRO A 42 -6.81 3.80 12.64
N TYR A 43 -7.59 3.90 11.55
CA TYR A 43 -8.46 2.83 11.12
C TYR A 43 -7.69 1.62 10.60
N ASP A 44 -6.62 1.82 9.83
CA ASP A 44 -5.74 0.73 9.38
C ASP A 44 -5.11 -0.01 10.56
N VAL A 45 -4.67 0.72 11.58
CA VAL A 45 -4.14 0.15 12.83
C VAL A 45 -5.19 -0.72 13.52
N VAL A 46 -6.41 -0.21 13.71
CA VAL A 46 -7.51 -0.97 14.34
C VAL A 46 -7.84 -2.25 13.56
N ARG A 47 -7.86 -2.18 12.23
CA ARG A 47 -8.13 -3.34 11.39
C ARG A 47 -7.03 -4.39 11.45
N LEU A 48 -5.78 -3.97 11.30
CA LEU A 48 -4.64 -4.89 11.30
C LEU A 48 -4.44 -5.53 12.67
N LYS A 49 -4.49 -4.77 13.77
CA LYS A 49 -4.37 -5.36 15.11
C LYS A 49 -5.47 -6.40 15.36
N LYS A 50 -6.70 -6.15 14.90
CA LYS A 50 -7.82 -7.08 15.08
C LYS A 50 -7.63 -8.35 14.25
N ARG A 51 -7.16 -8.20 13.01
CA ARG A 51 -6.82 -9.32 12.12
C ARG A 51 -5.72 -10.20 12.72
N LEU A 52 -4.72 -9.58 13.34
CA LEU A 52 -3.58 -10.26 13.97
C LEU A 52 -3.86 -10.71 15.42
N LYS A 53 -5.02 -10.35 15.98
CA LYS A 53 -5.40 -10.61 17.39
C LYS A 53 -4.40 -10.04 18.40
N MET A 54 -3.95 -8.82 18.17
CA MET A 54 -2.99 -8.12 19.01
C MET A 54 -3.61 -6.91 19.71
N SER A 55 -2.98 -6.47 20.80
CA SER A 55 -3.24 -5.15 21.37
C SER A 55 -2.77 -4.05 20.41
N SER A 56 -3.21 -2.80 20.65
CA SER A 56 -2.72 -1.66 19.86
C SER A 56 -1.22 -1.45 20.10
N ASP A 57 -0.77 -1.58 21.34
CA ASP A 57 0.61 -1.29 21.74
C ASP A 57 1.58 -2.31 21.14
N ASP A 58 1.24 -3.60 21.19
CA ASP A 58 2.05 -4.65 20.56
C ASP A 58 2.12 -4.46 19.04
N PHE A 59 0.98 -4.16 18.40
CA PHE A 59 0.95 -3.93 16.96
C PHE A 59 1.84 -2.74 16.57
N LEU A 60 1.70 -1.61 17.26
CA LEU A 60 2.49 -0.41 16.97
C LEU A 60 3.99 -0.64 17.22
N GLY A 61 4.36 -1.25 18.35
CA GLY A 61 5.76 -1.53 18.68
C GLY A 61 6.43 -2.50 17.71
N MET A 62 5.73 -3.58 17.33
CA MET A 62 6.29 -4.61 16.46
C MET A 62 6.29 -4.16 14.98
N TYR A 63 5.15 -3.73 14.47
CA TYR A 63 4.91 -3.56 13.03
C TYR A 63 5.05 -2.13 12.52
N THR A 64 5.32 -1.14 13.38
CA THR A 64 5.42 0.25 12.93
C THR A 64 6.69 0.95 13.42
N PHE A 65 6.99 2.09 12.80
CA PHE A 65 7.87 3.12 13.34
C PHE A 65 7.22 4.48 13.15
N MET A 66 7.62 5.46 13.96
CA MET A 66 7.06 6.81 13.87
C MET A 66 7.91 7.70 12.98
N LYS A 67 7.26 8.41 12.05
CA LYS A 67 7.87 9.43 11.21
C LYS A 67 7.20 10.76 11.53
N ILE A 68 7.97 11.75 11.97
CA ILE A 68 7.45 13.09 12.25
C ILE A 68 7.41 13.88 10.95
N ASP A 69 6.22 14.38 10.59
CA ASP A 69 6.09 15.32 9.48
C ASP A 69 6.77 16.64 9.84
N LYS A 70 7.64 17.13 8.97
CA LYS A 70 8.50 18.30 9.25
C LYS A 70 7.73 19.61 9.31
N ASN A 71 6.56 19.69 8.68
CA ASN A 71 5.80 20.93 8.56
C ASN A 71 4.75 21.07 9.67
N SER A 72 4.06 19.97 9.98
CA SER A 72 2.99 19.92 10.96
C SER A 72 3.44 19.42 12.34
N SER A 73 4.67 18.89 12.46
CA SER A 73 5.16 18.17 13.64
C SER A 73 4.29 16.95 14.02
N HIS A 74 3.43 16.50 13.10
CA HIS A 74 2.51 15.40 13.37
C HIS A 74 3.23 14.06 13.24
N PRO A 75 3.06 13.15 14.22
CA PRO A 75 3.65 11.82 14.15
C PRO A 75 2.79 10.88 13.31
N HIS A 76 3.38 10.30 12.26
CA HIS A 76 2.73 9.28 11.43
C HIS A 76 3.29 7.89 11.75
N ALA A 77 2.40 6.93 11.98
CA ALA A 77 2.76 5.52 12.07
C ALA A 77 2.99 4.98 10.66
N ILE A 78 4.20 4.52 10.40
CA ILE A 78 4.60 3.91 9.12
C ILE A 78 4.79 2.41 9.35
N LEU A 79 4.26 1.58 8.45
CA LEU A 79 4.49 0.13 8.50
C LEU A 79 5.99 -0.15 8.34
N LYS A 80 6.53 -0.93 9.27
CA LYS A 80 7.91 -1.39 9.26
C LYS A 80 8.04 -2.54 8.27
N MET A 81 8.80 -2.33 7.20
CA MET A 81 9.15 -3.39 6.24
C MET A 81 10.19 -4.34 6.86
N SER A 82 10.24 -5.57 6.37
CA SER A 82 11.23 -6.57 6.80
C SER A 82 12.66 -6.09 6.52
N ASP A 83 13.59 -6.49 7.37
CA ASP A 83 15.02 -6.22 7.22
C ASP A 83 15.68 -7.27 6.31
N ASN A 84 15.22 -7.30 5.06
CA ASN A 84 15.82 -8.09 3.98
C ASN A 84 16.13 -7.16 2.80
N GLU A 85 16.92 -7.66 1.84
CA GLU A 85 17.39 -6.87 0.69
C GLU A 85 16.23 -6.21 -0.07
N GLU A 86 15.14 -6.93 -0.27
CA GLU A 86 13.95 -6.47 -0.98
C GLU A 86 13.05 -5.55 -0.15
N ARG A 87 13.28 -5.47 1.16
CA ARG A 87 12.43 -4.78 2.14
C ARG A 87 10.96 -5.18 1.99
N THR A 88 10.67 -6.47 2.09
CA THR A 88 9.33 -7.02 1.88
C THR A 88 8.33 -6.57 2.94
N CYS A 89 7.04 -6.51 2.59
CA CYS A 89 5.97 -6.30 3.56
C CYS A 89 5.95 -7.46 4.56
N PRO A 90 5.83 -7.23 5.88
CA PRO A 90 5.84 -8.30 6.88
C PRO A 90 4.63 -9.24 6.78
N PHE A 91 3.60 -8.87 6.02
CA PHE A 91 2.42 -9.69 5.77
C PHE A 91 2.47 -10.42 4.42
N LEU A 92 3.59 -10.35 3.70
CA LEU A 92 3.79 -11.04 2.44
C LEU A 92 4.28 -12.47 2.69
N THR A 93 3.74 -13.40 1.91
CA THR A 93 4.20 -14.79 1.78
C THR A 93 4.24 -15.16 0.30
N ASP A 94 4.79 -16.32 -0.04
CA ASP A 94 4.77 -16.85 -1.41
C ASP A 94 3.35 -17.09 -1.95
N GLU A 95 2.38 -17.29 -1.06
CA GLU A 95 0.96 -17.41 -1.39
C GLU A 95 0.22 -16.06 -1.43
N GLY A 96 0.91 -14.96 -1.14
CA GLY A 96 0.41 -13.59 -1.19
C GLY A 96 0.26 -12.93 0.17
N CYS A 97 -0.57 -11.88 0.22
CA CYS A 97 -0.74 -11.06 1.42
C CYS A 97 -1.68 -11.73 2.43
N THR A 98 -1.19 -12.02 3.64
CA THR A 98 -1.95 -12.70 4.70
C THR A 98 -3.07 -11.84 5.30
N VAL A 99 -2.99 -10.52 5.11
CA VAL A 99 -3.99 -9.53 5.53
C VAL A 99 -4.78 -8.96 4.34
N TYR A 100 -4.87 -9.67 3.20
CA TYR A 100 -5.44 -9.12 1.96
C TYR A 100 -6.83 -8.47 2.11
N THR A 101 -7.74 -9.03 2.91
CA THR A 101 -9.07 -8.46 3.17
C THR A 101 -9.03 -7.18 4.02
N ASP A 102 -8.01 -7.08 4.86
CA ASP A 102 -7.78 -6.05 5.88
C ASP A 102 -6.63 -5.10 5.54
N ARG A 103 -6.21 -5.12 4.26
CA ARG A 103 -5.17 -4.24 3.72
C ARG A 103 -5.37 -2.77 4.11
N PRO A 104 -4.28 -2.06 4.44
CA PRO A 104 -4.30 -0.61 4.63
C PRO A 104 -4.88 0.13 3.43
N ALA A 105 -5.36 1.35 3.67
CA ALA A 105 -5.87 2.26 2.64
C ALA A 105 -4.91 2.36 1.42
N ASN A 106 -3.62 2.60 1.65
CA ASN A 106 -2.61 2.69 0.57
C ASN A 106 -2.61 1.45 -0.35
N CYS A 107 -2.68 0.25 0.24
CA CYS A 107 -2.68 -1.00 -0.51
C CYS A 107 -4.06 -1.32 -1.14
N ARG A 108 -5.14 -0.81 -0.56
CA ARG A 108 -6.52 -1.01 -1.05
C ARG A 108 -6.83 -0.12 -2.25
N TYR A 109 -6.27 1.09 -2.29
CA TYR A 109 -6.43 2.01 -3.41
C TYR A 109 -5.64 1.61 -4.66
N TYR A 110 -4.72 0.65 -4.58
CA TYR A 110 -4.07 0.13 -5.76
C TYR A 110 -5.07 -0.60 -6.68
N PRO A 111 -5.07 -0.36 -8.00
CA PRO A 111 -4.10 0.44 -8.77
C PRO A 111 -4.46 1.93 -8.90
N VAL A 112 -5.67 2.34 -8.51
CA VAL A 112 -6.20 3.70 -8.71
C VAL A 112 -5.30 4.79 -8.12
N GLY A 113 -4.76 4.57 -6.92
CA GLY A 113 -3.86 5.53 -6.26
C GLY A 113 -2.56 5.81 -7.02
N GLN A 114 -2.16 4.93 -7.94
CA GLN A 114 -0.98 5.08 -8.80
C GLN A 114 -1.35 5.52 -10.24
N GLY A 115 -2.65 5.60 -10.56
CA GLY A 115 -3.16 5.88 -11.91
C GLY A 115 -3.46 7.35 -12.20
N THR A 116 -3.05 8.29 -11.33
CA THR A 116 -3.34 9.71 -11.52
C THR A 116 -2.19 10.40 -12.26
N ILE A 117 -2.42 10.74 -13.53
CA ILE A 117 -1.55 11.66 -14.27
C ILE A 117 -1.97 13.08 -13.90
N LYS A 118 -1.07 13.87 -13.29
CA LYS A 118 -1.29 15.32 -13.16
C LYS A 118 -1.25 15.91 -14.56
N LYS A 119 -2.30 16.64 -14.96
CA LYS A 119 -2.21 17.52 -16.13
C LYS A 119 -1.07 18.51 -15.87
N GLU A 120 -0.18 18.67 -16.83
CA GLU A 120 0.65 19.88 -16.88
C GLU A 120 -0.31 21.07 -17.02
N SER A 121 -0.25 21.99 -16.07
CA SER A 121 -0.91 23.28 -16.20
C SER A 121 -0.23 24.01 -17.36
N GLY A 122 -0.95 24.21 -18.45
CA GLY A 122 -0.55 25.17 -19.48
C GLY A 122 -0.59 26.59 -18.96
#